data_AF-A0A929E618-F1
#
_entry.id   AF-A0A929E618-F1
#
_cell.length_a   1.000
_cell.length_b   1.000
_cell.length_c   1.000
_cell.angle_alpha   90.00
_cell.angle_beta   90.00
_cell.angle_gamma   90.00
#
_symmetry.space_group_name_H-M   'P 1'
#
loop_
_entity.id
_entity.type
_entity.pdbx_description
1 polymer ?
#
loop_
_entity_poly.entity_id
_entity_poly.type
_entity_poly.pdbx_seq_one_letter_code
_entity_poly.pdbx_strand_id
1 'polypeptide(L)'
;MVKERVPRRRKKKRAAQTIVLLIILLLSACLYLLIGGLGSDYLKLSFKGFLNPVPEFNHLTVEHNGTRKKLTSGQILHAHPYDSLKIVKIATSVLLNRHIRLFSEGFDINAFREETVITKLLPGQDPFHHYRYTIAIKHRNNIIGEVDLIVSPSVEDWLVKADKIIDPKKRSAFLRRAIKETEDNIQLRMRLADEYLALKKWKGATPIIEDIIKEKKD
;
A
#
# COMPACT_ATOMS: atom_id res chain seq x y z
N MET A 1 40.61 72.22 13.74
CA MET A 1 40.45 71.43 12.49
C MET A 1 39.36 70.40 12.70
N VAL A 2 38.14 70.65 12.23
CA VAL A 2 37.05 69.67 12.23
C VAL A 2 36.55 69.57 10.80
N LYS A 3 36.74 68.39 10.19
CA LYS A 3 36.42 68.11 8.78
C LYS A 3 34.96 67.65 8.71
N GLU A 4 34.10 68.49 8.14
CA GLU A 4 32.69 68.18 7.93
C GLU A 4 32.50 66.94 7.04
N ARG A 5 31.56 66.06 7.44
CA ARG A 5 31.14 64.90 6.65
C ARG A 5 30.00 65.30 5.71
N VAL A 6 30.22 65.14 4.41
CA VAL A 6 29.19 65.30 3.36
C VAL A 6 28.22 64.10 3.38
N PRO A 7 26.88 64.29 3.41
CA PRO A 7 25.95 63.18 3.25
C PRO A 7 25.65 62.93 1.76
N ARG A 8 26.35 61.96 1.14
CA ARG A 8 25.92 61.36 -0.15
C ARG A 8 24.88 60.27 0.10
N ARG A 9 23.58 60.57 0.08
CA ARG A 9 22.53 59.52 0.05
C ARG A 9 21.16 60.01 -0.42
N ARG A 10 20.97 60.28 -1.73
CA ARG A 10 19.61 60.50 -2.30
C ARG A 10 19.33 59.90 -3.68
N LYS A 11 20.21 59.06 -4.27
CA LYS A 11 19.94 58.42 -5.58
C LYS A 11 19.40 56.98 -5.53
N LYS A 12 19.43 56.28 -4.39
CA LYS A 12 19.03 54.86 -4.29
C LYS A 12 17.51 54.59 -4.26
N LYS A 13 16.66 55.57 -3.88
CA LYS A 13 15.22 55.34 -3.71
C LYS A 13 14.47 55.20 -5.05
N ARG A 14 14.87 55.95 -6.09
CA ARG A 14 14.21 55.92 -7.41
C ARG A 14 14.48 54.62 -8.17
N ALA A 15 15.70 54.08 -8.09
CA ALA A 15 16.06 52.80 -8.74
C ALA A 15 15.34 51.59 -8.12
N ALA A 16 15.15 51.59 -6.79
CA ALA A 16 14.37 50.55 -6.12
C ALA A 16 12.88 50.63 -6.50
N GLN A 17 12.32 51.83 -6.63
CA GLN A 17 10.93 52.05 -7.05
C GLN A 17 10.70 51.61 -8.51
N THR A 18 11.64 51.84 -9.41
CA THR A 18 11.55 51.36 -10.81
C THR A 18 11.63 49.83 -10.90
N ILE A 19 12.46 49.19 -10.07
CA ILE A 19 12.53 47.73 -10.01
C ILE A 19 11.22 47.14 -9.47
N VAL A 20 10.65 47.74 -8.41
CA VAL A 20 9.36 47.30 -7.86
C VAL A 20 8.23 47.47 -8.88
N LEU A 21 8.19 48.59 -9.61
CA LEU A 21 7.21 48.79 -10.68
C LEU A 21 7.38 47.81 -11.84
N LEU A 22 8.62 47.49 -12.23
CA LEU A 22 8.89 46.47 -13.24
C LEU A 22 8.44 45.08 -12.77
N ILE A 23 8.67 44.72 -11.50
CA ILE A 23 8.21 43.44 -10.93
C ILE A 23 6.68 43.39 -10.91
N ILE A 24 6.00 44.47 -10.50
CA ILE A 24 4.53 44.55 -10.50
C ILE A 24 3.98 44.44 -11.92
N LEU A 25 4.61 45.09 -12.89
CA LEU A 25 4.18 45.06 -14.29
C LEU A 25 4.43 43.68 -14.93
N LEU A 26 5.52 43.01 -14.54
CA LEU A 26 5.80 41.64 -14.98
C LEU A 26 4.84 40.65 -14.34
N LEU A 27 4.50 40.81 -13.06
CA LEU A 27 3.48 40.03 -12.37
C LEU A 27 2.08 40.27 -12.94
N SER A 28 1.72 41.51 -13.28
CA SER A 28 0.43 41.83 -13.87
C SER A 28 0.31 41.33 -15.31
N ALA A 29 1.37 41.43 -16.12
CA ALA A 29 1.43 40.83 -17.45
C ALA A 29 1.35 39.29 -17.39
N CYS A 30 2.03 38.67 -16.42
CA CYS A 30 1.95 37.22 -16.19
C CYS A 30 0.53 36.81 -15.76
N LEU A 31 -0.10 37.58 -14.87
CA LEU A 31 -1.48 37.36 -14.45
C LEU A 31 -2.48 37.55 -15.61
N TYR A 32 -2.28 38.56 -16.47
CA TYR A 32 -3.10 38.82 -17.66
C TYR A 32 -2.99 37.68 -18.69
N LEU A 33 -1.79 37.14 -18.90
CA LEU A 33 -1.57 35.96 -19.74
C LEU A 33 -2.21 34.69 -19.17
N LEU A 34 -2.28 34.57 -17.83
CA LEU A 34 -2.95 33.44 -17.15
C LEU A 34 -4.48 33.53 -17.20
N ILE A 35 -5.07 34.74 -17.14
CA ILE A 35 -6.53 34.96 -17.07
C ILE A 35 -7.20 34.89 -18.46
N GLY A 36 -6.47 35.04 -19.56
CA GLY A 36 -7.02 34.82 -20.91
C GLY A 36 -6.77 35.91 -21.96
N GLY A 37 -5.71 36.71 -21.83
CA GLY A 37 -5.33 37.67 -22.87
C GLY A 37 -5.01 37.02 -24.23
N LEU A 38 -5.01 37.83 -25.30
CA LEU A 38 -4.56 37.44 -26.65
C LEU A 38 -3.18 36.78 -26.57
N GLY A 39 -3.06 35.54 -27.06
CA GLY A 39 -1.85 34.71 -26.96
C GLY A 39 -1.84 33.68 -25.83
N SER A 40 -2.80 33.75 -24.90
CA SER A 40 -2.95 32.76 -23.82
C SER A 40 -3.26 31.35 -24.34
N ASP A 41 -3.88 31.22 -25.51
CA ASP A 41 -4.22 29.92 -26.10
C ASP A 41 -2.98 29.13 -26.55
N TYR A 42 -1.96 29.81 -27.10
CA TYR A 42 -0.69 29.17 -27.48
C TYR A 42 0.11 28.71 -26.26
N LEU A 43 0.14 29.53 -25.19
CA LEU A 43 0.74 29.12 -23.92
C LEU A 43 -0.03 27.95 -23.32
N LYS A 44 -1.36 28.01 -23.25
CA LYS A 44 -2.20 26.90 -22.74
C LYS A 44 -1.99 25.61 -23.53
N LEU A 45 -1.79 25.68 -24.85
CA LEU A 45 -1.56 24.51 -25.70
C LEU A 45 -0.18 23.88 -25.45
N SER A 46 0.88 24.68 -25.40
CA SER A 46 2.25 24.20 -25.09
C SER A 46 2.38 23.71 -23.65
N PHE A 47 1.67 24.33 -22.71
CA PHE A 47 1.60 23.88 -21.33
C PHE A 47 0.63 22.71 -21.15
N LYS A 48 -0.24 22.36 -22.10
CA LYS A 48 -1.25 21.29 -21.90
C LYS A 48 -0.61 19.92 -21.70
N GLY A 49 0.45 19.62 -22.47
CA GLY A 49 1.23 18.37 -22.34
C GLY A 49 2.19 18.37 -21.16
N PHE A 50 2.73 19.53 -20.78
CA PHE A 50 3.59 19.67 -19.60
C PHE A 50 2.82 19.71 -18.27
N LEU A 51 1.61 20.28 -18.26
CA LEU A 51 0.75 20.41 -17.07
C LEU A 51 -0.17 19.20 -16.87
N ASN A 52 -0.42 18.38 -17.90
CA ASN A 52 -1.19 17.15 -17.79
C ASN A 52 -0.41 15.94 -18.35
N PRO A 53 0.77 15.61 -17.80
CA PRO A 53 1.41 14.34 -18.11
C PRO A 53 0.45 13.20 -17.75
N VAL A 54 0.56 12.07 -18.47
CA VAL A 54 -0.19 10.85 -18.12
C VAL A 54 0.14 10.54 -16.65
N PRO A 55 -0.88 10.45 -15.77
CA PRO A 55 -0.65 10.14 -14.37
C PRO A 55 -0.02 8.76 -14.22
N GLU A 56 1.15 8.71 -13.59
CA GLU A 56 1.91 7.48 -13.40
C GLU A 56 2.10 7.21 -11.91
N PHE A 57 1.91 5.95 -11.55
CA PHE A 57 2.19 5.45 -10.22
C PHE A 57 3.65 4.99 -10.12
N ASN A 58 4.40 5.55 -9.17
CA ASN A 58 5.80 5.21 -8.99
C ASN A 58 5.95 4.11 -7.92
N HIS A 59 5.47 4.37 -6.70
CA HIS A 59 5.47 3.40 -5.61
C HIS A 59 4.54 3.79 -4.46
N LEU A 60 4.12 2.79 -3.70
CA LEU A 60 3.42 2.89 -2.43
C LEU A 60 4.41 2.56 -1.32
N THR A 61 4.62 3.48 -0.38
CA THR A 61 5.40 3.20 0.83
C THR A 61 4.44 2.75 1.92
N VAL A 62 4.61 1.50 2.35
CA VAL A 62 3.87 0.90 3.46
C VAL A 62 4.85 0.61 4.58
N GLU A 63 4.48 0.96 5.80
CA GLU A 63 5.14 0.52 7.02
C GLU A 63 4.45 -0.74 7.51
N HIS A 64 5.20 -1.83 7.55
CA HIS A 64 4.75 -3.16 7.92
C HIS A 64 5.55 -3.58 9.15
N ASN A 65 4.89 -3.69 10.30
CA ASN A 65 5.51 -3.95 11.61
C ASN A 65 6.69 -3.00 11.89
N GLY A 66 6.48 -1.69 11.68
CA GLY A 66 7.51 -0.65 11.83
C GLY A 66 8.58 -0.61 10.72
N THR A 67 8.59 -1.58 9.80
CA THR A 67 9.55 -1.62 8.69
C THR A 67 8.96 -1.03 7.42
N ARG A 68 9.62 -0.02 6.85
CA ARG A 68 9.17 0.62 5.60
C ARG A 68 9.52 -0.22 4.38
N LYS A 69 8.50 -0.59 3.62
CA LYS A 69 8.59 -1.30 2.33
C LYS A 69 8.05 -0.40 1.22
N LYS A 70 8.71 -0.41 0.06
CA LYS A 70 8.23 0.27 -1.14
C LYS A 70 7.66 -0.78 -2.08
N LEU A 71 6.44 -0.56 -2.55
CA LEU A 71 5.71 -1.45 -3.44
C LEU A 71 5.46 -0.73 -4.77
N THR A 72 5.95 -1.28 -5.88
CA THR A 72 5.68 -0.80 -7.24
C THR A 72 4.46 -1.51 -7.82
N SER A 73 3.99 -1.06 -8.99
CA SER A 73 2.83 -1.69 -9.64
C SER A 73 3.07 -3.18 -9.89
N GLY A 74 2.07 -4.01 -9.60
CA GLY A 74 2.11 -5.46 -9.75
C GLY A 74 2.85 -6.22 -8.64
N GLN A 75 3.45 -5.53 -7.67
CA GLN A 75 4.08 -6.21 -6.53
C GLN A 75 3.05 -6.69 -5.51
N ILE A 76 3.43 -7.74 -4.79
CA ILE A 76 2.61 -8.40 -3.77
C ILE A 76 3.23 -8.14 -2.40
N LEU A 77 2.43 -7.64 -1.46
CA LEU A 77 2.75 -7.58 -0.05
C LEU A 77 2.16 -8.80 0.65
N HIS A 78 3.00 -9.70 1.12
CA HIS A 78 2.59 -10.76 2.03
C HIS A 78 2.60 -10.22 3.47
N ALA A 79 1.51 -10.46 4.19
CA ALA A 79 1.36 -10.07 5.58
C ALA A 79 0.67 -11.16 6.40
N HIS A 80 1.07 -11.25 7.67
CA HIS A 80 0.39 -12.05 8.66
C HIS A 80 -0.87 -11.33 9.16
N PRO A 81 -1.98 -12.02 9.50
CA PRO A 81 -3.21 -11.38 9.97
C PRO A 81 -3.00 -10.44 11.17
N TYR A 82 -2.09 -10.80 12.08
CA TYR A 82 -1.81 -10.00 13.28
C TYR A 82 -0.76 -8.90 13.07
N ASP A 83 -0.25 -8.73 11.86
CA ASP A 83 0.69 -7.66 11.56
C ASP A 83 0.00 -6.29 11.60
N SER A 84 0.78 -5.26 11.92
CA SER A 84 0.38 -3.86 11.78
C SER A 84 0.82 -3.32 10.42
N LEU A 85 -0.10 -2.63 9.75
CA LEU A 85 0.19 -1.90 8.53
C LEU A 85 -0.14 -0.42 8.69
N LYS A 86 0.62 0.41 7.98
CA LYS A 86 0.36 1.83 7.81
C LYS A 86 0.83 2.30 6.43
N ILE A 87 -0.02 3.03 5.73
CA ILE A 87 0.32 3.66 4.47
C ILE A 87 1.00 4.98 4.76
N VAL A 88 2.31 5.04 4.49
CA VAL A 88 3.14 6.21 4.80
C VAL A 88 3.05 7.24 3.68
N LYS A 89 3.14 6.78 2.42
CA LYS A 89 3.22 7.68 1.26
C LYS A 89 2.80 6.99 -0.02
N ILE A 90 2.09 7.73 -0.86
CA ILE A 90 1.85 7.37 -2.26
C ILE A 90 2.73 8.28 -3.11
N ALA A 91 3.59 7.71 -3.95
CA ALA A 91 4.44 8.47 -4.87
C ALA A 91 3.90 8.34 -6.29
N THR A 92 3.53 9.47 -6.89
CA THR A 92 3.01 9.56 -8.27
C THR A 92 3.67 10.70 -9.02
N SER A 93 3.54 10.72 -10.35
CA SER A 93 3.92 11.87 -11.18
C SER A 93 2.98 13.08 -11.00
N VAL A 94 1.87 12.93 -10.29
CA VAL A 94 0.86 13.99 -10.09
C VAL A 94 1.29 14.95 -8.97
N LEU A 95 1.30 16.23 -9.30
CA LEU A 95 1.63 17.29 -8.34
C LEU A 95 0.72 17.24 -7.11
N LEU A 96 1.34 17.21 -5.92
CA LEU A 96 0.68 17.12 -4.61
C LEU A 96 -0.28 15.91 -4.46
N ASN A 97 -0.16 14.88 -5.29
CA ASN A 97 -1.07 13.72 -5.31
C ASN A 97 -2.56 14.13 -5.38
N ARG A 98 -2.87 15.24 -6.05
CA ARG A 98 -4.23 15.76 -6.14
C ARG A 98 -5.15 14.74 -6.82
N HIS A 99 -6.28 14.41 -6.21
CA HIS A 99 -7.23 13.38 -6.67
C HIS A 99 -6.66 11.95 -6.75
N ILE A 100 -5.57 11.66 -6.04
CA ILE A 100 -5.10 10.29 -5.83
C ILE A 100 -5.89 9.67 -4.68
N ARG A 101 -6.42 8.47 -4.90
CA ARG A 101 -7.09 7.67 -3.87
C ARG A 101 -6.67 6.21 -3.98
N LEU A 102 -6.67 5.54 -2.82
CA LEU A 102 -6.55 4.09 -2.75
C LEU A 102 -7.93 3.49 -2.67
N PHE A 103 -8.11 2.37 -3.35
CA PHE A 103 -9.35 1.62 -3.36
C PHE A 103 -9.04 0.13 -3.37
N SER A 104 -9.70 -0.63 -2.53
CA SER A 104 -9.72 -2.09 -2.60
C SER A 104 -11.17 -2.54 -2.50
N GLU A 105 -11.54 -3.52 -3.30
CA GLU A 105 -12.84 -4.15 -3.19
C GLU A 105 -12.90 -5.00 -1.91
N GLY A 106 -14.01 -4.91 -1.16
CA GLY A 106 -14.23 -5.72 0.04
C GLY A 106 -13.30 -5.45 1.24
N PHE A 107 -12.43 -4.42 1.17
CA PHE A 107 -11.42 -4.15 2.19
C PHE A 107 -11.19 -2.66 2.37
N ASP A 108 -11.32 -2.16 3.60
CA ASP A 108 -11.14 -0.74 3.88
C ASP A 108 -9.65 -0.35 3.98
N ILE A 109 -9.04 -0.14 2.82
CA ILE A 109 -7.65 0.29 2.71
C ILE A 109 -7.39 1.67 3.35
N ASN A 110 -8.42 2.51 3.51
CA ASN A 110 -8.25 3.86 4.06
C ASN A 110 -8.02 3.84 5.58
N ALA A 111 -8.42 2.78 6.27
CA ALA A 111 -8.16 2.60 7.70
C ALA A 111 -6.64 2.59 8.01
N PHE A 112 -5.80 2.15 7.06
CA PHE A 112 -4.34 2.14 7.24
C PHE A 112 -3.66 3.50 7.06
N ARG A 113 -4.40 4.62 7.05
CA ARG A 113 -3.78 5.95 7.24
C ARG A 113 -3.08 6.05 8.59
N GLU A 114 -3.64 5.39 9.58
CA GLU A 114 -3.05 5.17 10.88
C GLU A 114 -2.57 3.73 11.01
N GLU A 115 -1.66 3.48 11.94
CA GLU A 115 -1.16 2.13 12.18
C GLU A 115 -2.27 1.25 12.75
N THR A 116 -2.66 0.23 12.00
CA THR A 116 -3.79 -0.65 12.33
C THR A 116 -3.42 -2.11 12.11
N VAL A 117 -3.89 -2.98 13.00
CA VAL A 117 -3.74 -4.44 12.88
C VAL A 117 -4.70 -4.97 11.81
N ILE A 118 -4.20 -5.79 10.88
CA ILE A 118 -4.95 -6.25 9.70
C ILE A 118 -6.23 -7.00 10.10
N THR A 119 -6.18 -7.90 11.10
CA THR A 119 -7.34 -8.70 11.54
C THR A 119 -8.61 -7.87 11.81
N LYS A 120 -8.47 -6.62 12.26
CA LYS A 120 -9.62 -5.73 12.55
C LYS A 120 -10.45 -5.39 11.31
N LEU A 121 -9.83 -5.47 10.13
CA LEU A 121 -10.42 -5.11 8.85
C LEU A 121 -10.78 -6.34 7.99
N LEU A 122 -10.46 -7.55 8.48
CA LEU A 122 -10.81 -8.78 7.78
C LEU A 122 -12.31 -9.09 7.94
N PRO A 123 -12.94 -9.72 6.92
CA PRO A 123 -14.31 -10.22 7.02
C PRO A 123 -14.50 -11.13 8.23
N GLY A 124 -15.46 -10.77 9.10
CA GLY A 124 -15.72 -11.53 10.34
C GLY A 124 -14.56 -11.58 11.32
N GLN A 125 -13.49 -10.78 11.10
CA GLN A 125 -12.25 -10.82 11.86
C GLN A 125 -11.63 -12.23 11.94
N ASP A 126 -11.85 -13.09 10.94
CA ASP A 126 -11.29 -14.44 10.90
C ASP A 126 -9.84 -14.39 10.40
N PRO A 127 -8.82 -14.63 11.25
CA PRO A 127 -7.42 -14.63 10.84
C PRO A 127 -7.00 -15.95 10.19
N PHE A 128 -7.86 -16.99 10.21
CA PHE A 128 -7.57 -18.33 9.73
C PHE A 128 -8.15 -18.56 8.32
N HIS A 129 -7.78 -17.70 7.38
CA HIS A 129 -8.17 -17.79 5.98
C HIS A 129 -7.12 -17.09 5.09
N HIS A 130 -7.01 -17.51 3.84
CA HIS A 130 -6.21 -16.85 2.83
C HIS A 130 -7.00 -15.73 2.16
N TYR A 131 -6.66 -14.47 2.44
CA TYR A 131 -7.27 -13.32 1.77
C TYR A 131 -6.34 -12.71 0.73
N ARG A 132 -6.91 -12.35 -0.42
CA ARG A 132 -6.22 -11.59 -1.46
C ARG A 132 -7.01 -10.33 -1.78
N TYR A 133 -6.35 -9.19 -1.66
CA TYR A 133 -6.91 -7.88 -1.95
C TYR A 133 -6.06 -7.16 -3.00
N THR A 134 -6.69 -6.65 -4.04
CA THR A 134 -6.02 -5.79 -5.03
C THR A 134 -6.26 -4.33 -4.67
N ILE A 135 -5.19 -3.65 -4.29
CA ILE A 135 -5.19 -2.22 -3.95
C ILE A 135 -4.95 -1.43 -5.23
N ALA A 136 -6.03 -0.85 -5.75
CA ALA A 136 -5.99 0.05 -6.90
C ALA A 136 -5.61 1.47 -6.46
N ILE A 137 -4.56 2.01 -7.08
CA ILE A 137 -4.18 3.41 -7.01
C ILE A 137 -4.92 4.13 -8.14
N LYS A 138 -5.89 4.97 -7.79
CA LYS A 138 -6.73 5.68 -8.75
C LYS A 138 -6.39 7.16 -8.79
N HIS A 139 -6.27 7.72 -9.99
CA HIS A 139 -6.32 9.16 -10.21
C HIS A 139 -7.68 9.51 -10.84
N ARG A 140 -8.50 10.27 -10.10
CA ARG A 140 -9.92 10.48 -10.43
C ARG A 140 -10.65 9.12 -10.55
N ASN A 141 -11.03 8.71 -11.75
CA ASN A 141 -11.72 7.46 -12.05
C ASN A 141 -10.85 6.43 -12.77
N ASN A 142 -9.61 6.77 -13.11
CA ASN A 142 -8.72 5.87 -13.83
C ASN A 142 -7.76 5.20 -12.86
N ILE A 143 -7.55 3.90 -13.04
CA ILE A 143 -6.52 3.15 -12.34
C ILE A 143 -5.17 3.49 -12.99
N ILE A 144 -4.19 3.87 -12.16
CA ILE A 144 -2.84 4.26 -12.60
C ILE A 144 -1.78 3.28 -12.10
N GLY A 145 -2.16 2.34 -11.23
CA GLY A 145 -1.31 1.29 -10.69
C GLY A 145 -2.09 0.40 -9.73
N GLU A 146 -1.58 -0.79 -9.50
CA GLU A 146 -2.18 -1.81 -8.63
C GLU A 146 -1.10 -2.49 -7.80
N VAL A 147 -1.42 -2.83 -6.56
CA VAL A 147 -0.55 -3.58 -5.64
C VAL A 147 -1.42 -4.63 -4.96
N ASP A 148 -0.93 -5.86 -4.85
CA ASP A 148 -1.67 -6.92 -4.17
C ASP A 148 -1.26 -7.02 -2.71
N LEU A 149 -2.23 -7.31 -1.85
CA LEU A 149 -2.04 -7.66 -0.45
C LEU A 149 -2.55 -9.09 -0.25
N ILE A 150 -1.65 -9.98 0.15
CA ILE A 150 -1.99 -11.35 0.55
C ILE A 150 -1.86 -11.45 2.07
N VAL A 151 -2.97 -11.78 2.72
CA VAL A 151 -3.05 -11.97 4.17
C VAL A 151 -3.30 -13.44 4.46
N SER A 152 -2.35 -14.10 5.11
CA SER A 152 -2.47 -15.51 5.46
C SER A 152 -1.73 -15.84 6.74
N PRO A 153 -2.33 -16.64 7.65
CA PRO A 153 -1.64 -17.12 8.84
C PRO A 153 -0.49 -18.06 8.47
N SER A 154 0.51 -18.17 9.36
CA SER A 154 1.58 -19.15 9.16
C SER A 154 1.12 -20.58 9.47
N VAL A 155 1.87 -21.58 8.99
CA VAL A 155 1.64 -23.00 9.33
C VAL A 155 1.71 -23.22 10.84
N GLU A 156 2.61 -22.53 11.53
CA GLU A 156 2.76 -22.62 12.99
C GLU A 156 1.50 -22.13 13.71
N ASP A 157 0.89 -21.02 13.26
CA ASP A 157 -0.35 -20.52 13.87
C ASP A 157 -1.50 -21.52 13.76
N TRP A 158 -1.60 -22.23 12.64
CA TRP A 158 -2.55 -23.32 12.47
C TRP A 158 -2.29 -24.45 13.47
N LEU A 159 -1.04 -24.90 13.60
CA LEU A 159 -0.68 -25.98 14.52
C LEU A 159 -0.95 -25.59 15.98
N VAL A 160 -0.49 -24.41 16.41
CA VAL A 160 -0.71 -23.87 17.75
C VAL A 160 -2.20 -23.72 18.05
N LYS A 161 -3.00 -23.27 17.08
CA LYS A 161 -4.45 -23.17 17.27
C LYS A 161 -5.11 -24.55 17.35
N ALA A 162 -4.67 -25.51 16.54
CA ALA A 162 -5.18 -26.86 16.55
C ALA A 162 -4.96 -27.54 17.90
N ASP A 163 -3.78 -27.39 18.50
CA ASP A 163 -3.44 -27.99 19.79
C ASP A 163 -4.29 -27.44 20.94
N LYS A 164 -4.79 -26.20 20.81
CA LYS A 164 -5.73 -25.60 21.78
C LYS A 164 -7.17 -26.12 21.64
N ILE A 165 -7.49 -26.89 20.60
CA ILE A 165 -8.83 -27.47 20.41
C ILE A 165 -8.92 -28.79 21.17
N ILE A 166 -9.76 -28.82 22.20
CA ILE A 166 -9.96 -30.00 23.07
C ILE A 166 -10.72 -31.12 22.34
N ASP A 167 -11.76 -30.78 21.57
CA ASP A 167 -12.59 -31.75 20.86
C ASP A 167 -11.84 -32.32 19.63
N PRO A 168 -11.52 -33.63 19.61
CA PRO A 168 -10.79 -34.27 18.51
C PRO A 168 -11.47 -34.14 17.13
N LYS A 169 -12.81 -34.13 17.09
CA LYS A 169 -13.56 -33.98 15.84
C LYS A 169 -13.44 -32.56 15.30
N LYS A 170 -13.50 -31.55 16.18
CA LYS A 170 -13.29 -30.15 15.80
C LYS A 170 -11.84 -29.89 15.39
N ARG A 171 -10.88 -30.49 16.10
CA ARG A 171 -9.44 -30.38 15.79
C ARG A 171 -9.12 -30.95 14.41
N SER A 172 -9.59 -32.16 14.10
CA SER A 172 -9.43 -32.76 12.77
C SER A 172 -10.14 -31.97 11.66
N ALA A 173 -11.32 -31.41 11.92
CA ALA A 173 -12.00 -30.53 10.96
C ALA A 173 -11.23 -29.23 10.70
N PHE A 174 -10.65 -28.64 11.76
CA PHE A 174 -9.83 -27.43 11.67
C PHE A 174 -8.53 -27.68 10.90
N LEU A 175 -7.80 -28.76 11.18
CA LEU A 175 -6.59 -29.16 10.43
C LEU A 175 -6.89 -29.42 8.95
N ARG A 176 -8.04 -30.03 8.64
CA ARG A 176 -8.48 -30.18 7.24
C ARG A 176 -8.75 -28.85 6.55
N ARG A 177 -9.28 -27.85 7.26
CA ARG A 177 -9.42 -26.49 6.71
C ARG A 177 -8.02 -25.90 6.48
N ALA A 178 -7.11 -26.02 7.43
CA ALA A 178 -5.74 -25.52 7.31
C ALA A 178 -5.04 -26.02 6.03
N ILE A 179 -5.06 -27.34 5.77
CA ILE A 179 -4.43 -27.96 4.58
C ILE A 179 -5.00 -27.38 3.26
N LYS A 180 -6.30 -27.09 3.22
CA LYS A 180 -6.92 -26.48 2.03
C LYS A 180 -6.49 -25.04 1.81
N GLU A 181 -6.14 -24.32 2.88
CA GLU A 181 -5.83 -22.89 2.88
C GLU A 181 -4.34 -22.58 2.70
N THR A 182 -3.44 -23.54 2.97
CA THR A 182 -1.97 -23.32 3.03
C THR A 182 -1.18 -24.06 1.95
N GLU A 183 -1.79 -24.38 0.80
CA GLU A 183 -1.13 -25.12 -0.30
C GLU A 183 -0.43 -26.40 0.22
N ASP A 184 -1.24 -27.38 0.63
CA ASP A 184 -0.86 -28.77 0.92
C ASP A 184 0.47 -29.01 1.68
N ASN A 185 0.63 -28.33 2.82
CA ASN A 185 1.82 -28.47 3.65
C ASN A 185 1.93 -29.84 4.36
N ILE A 186 3.09 -30.50 4.24
CA ILE A 186 3.39 -31.81 4.84
C ILE A 186 3.20 -31.81 6.36
N GLN A 187 3.58 -30.75 7.08
CA GLN A 187 3.48 -30.72 8.55
C GLN A 187 2.02 -30.76 9.02
N LEU A 188 1.12 -30.06 8.33
CA LEU A 188 -0.32 -30.10 8.62
C LEU A 188 -0.92 -31.46 8.27
N ARG A 189 -0.50 -32.09 7.17
CA ARG A 189 -0.89 -33.46 6.81
C ARG A 189 -0.44 -34.47 7.86
N MET A 190 0.82 -34.39 8.31
CA MET A 190 1.35 -35.25 9.39
C MET A 190 0.55 -35.08 10.68
N ARG A 191 0.32 -33.84 11.12
CA ARG A 191 -0.48 -33.58 12.34
C ARG A 191 -1.90 -34.12 12.22
N LEU A 192 -2.52 -34.02 11.04
CA LEU A 192 -3.85 -34.58 10.78
C LEU A 192 -3.84 -36.12 10.81
N ALA A 193 -2.79 -36.76 10.28
CA ALA A 193 -2.63 -38.20 10.33
C ALA A 193 -2.51 -38.69 11.78
N ASP A 194 -1.69 -38.03 12.60
CA ASP A 194 -1.55 -38.33 14.03
C ASP A 194 -2.90 -38.24 14.77
N GLU A 195 -3.70 -37.22 14.44
CA GLU A 195 -5.04 -37.06 15.01
C GLU A 195 -5.98 -38.22 14.61
N TYR A 196 -5.91 -38.69 13.36
CA TYR A 196 -6.68 -39.84 12.93
C TYR A 196 -6.22 -41.14 13.58
N LEU A 197 -4.92 -41.33 13.79
CA LEU A 197 -4.40 -42.48 14.53
C LEU A 197 -4.88 -42.47 15.99
N ALA A 198 -4.83 -41.31 16.66
CA ALA A 198 -5.34 -41.14 18.01
C ALA A 198 -6.84 -41.45 18.12
N LEU A 199 -7.61 -41.11 17.08
CA LEU A 199 -9.04 -41.42 16.96
C LEU A 199 -9.34 -42.84 16.47
N LYS A 200 -8.31 -43.69 16.27
CA LYS A 200 -8.41 -45.04 15.68
C LYS A 200 -9.11 -45.05 14.30
N LYS A 201 -9.01 -43.95 13.56
CA LYS A 201 -9.56 -43.77 12.21
C LYS A 201 -8.52 -44.13 11.15
N TRP A 202 -8.10 -45.40 11.15
CA TRP A 202 -7.06 -45.92 10.26
C TRP A 202 -7.33 -45.61 8.78
N LYS A 203 -8.57 -45.80 8.33
CA LYS A 203 -8.99 -45.53 6.94
C LYS A 203 -8.73 -44.08 6.48
N GLY A 204 -8.72 -43.11 7.41
CA GLY A 204 -8.42 -41.72 7.09
C GLY A 204 -6.92 -41.38 7.16
N ALA A 205 -6.17 -42.07 8.03
CA ALA A 205 -4.74 -41.83 8.22
C ALA A 205 -3.87 -42.46 7.13
N THR A 206 -4.19 -43.69 6.72
CA THR A 206 -3.43 -44.46 5.73
C THR A 206 -3.12 -43.70 4.43
N PRO A 207 -4.10 -43.12 3.71
CA PRO A 207 -3.81 -42.43 2.45
C PRO A 207 -2.88 -41.23 2.64
N ILE A 208 -3.08 -40.45 3.71
CA ILE A 208 -2.24 -39.28 4.01
C ILE A 208 -0.79 -39.70 4.25
N ILE A 209 -0.57 -40.77 5.00
CA ILE A 209 0.78 -41.27 5.31
C ILE A 209 1.46 -41.85 4.07
N GLU A 210 0.72 -42.63 3.26
CA GLU A 210 1.23 -43.18 2.01
C GLU A 210 1.68 -42.08 1.04
N ASP A 211 0.89 -41.01 0.92
CA ASP A 211 1.20 -39.88 0.05
C ASP A 211 2.45 -39.14 0.53
N ILE A 212 2.59 -38.88 1.84
CA ILE A 212 3.80 -38.27 2.42
C ILE A 212 5.04 -39.14 2.17
N ILE A 213 4.92 -40.47 2.31
CA ILE A 213 6.04 -41.40 2.09
C ILE A 213 6.48 -41.41 0.63
N LYS A 214 5.55 -41.31 -0.33
CA LYS A 214 5.87 -41.22 -1.76
C LYS A 214 6.60 -39.92 -2.06
N GLU A 215 6.05 -38.79 -1.62
CA GLU A 215 6.63 -37.45 -1.85
C GLU A 215 8.04 -37.29 -1.26
N LYS A 216 8.36 -37.99 -0.17
CA LYS A 216 9.70 -37.97 0.43
C LYS A 216 10.73 -38.87 -0.27
N LYS A 217 10.28 -39.81 -1.12
CA LYS A 217 11.15 -40.75 -1.84
C LYS A 217 11.62 -40.20 -3.19
N ASP A 218 10.91 -39.21 -3.73
CA ASP A 218 11.27 -38.45 -4.93
C ASP A 218 12.19 -37.26 -4.59
#